data_AF-A0A8T6V996-F1
#
_entry.id   AF-A0A8T6V996-F1
#
_cell.length_a   1.000
_cell.length_b   1.000
_cell.length_c   1.000
_cell.angle_alpha   90.00
_cell.angle_beta   90.00
_cell.angle_gamma   90.00
#
_symmetry.space_group_name_H-M   'P 1'
#
loop_
_entity.id
_entity.type
_entity.pdbx_description
1 polymer ?
#
loop_
_entity_poly.entity_id
_entity_poly.type
_entity_poly.pdbx_seq_one_letter_code
_entity_poly.pdbx_strand_id
1 'polypeptide(L)'
;AEEIRNFHSNIIINNDGTILVQENIEYDFGKALRHGIYRDIPYKYNYGHKNYNTKLEVEDVTDLNGSPYIYEVTKSGGWANIRIGDPDRKITGVHNYIIEYQVKGTIAFFEDHDELYWNLTGDEWRIPILSSGANVSFDEEIKDGIIAACYTGPSGATNQNCNYEIKKTDVEFKSLQTLYGGEGLTIVVGLPKGIIEEPSSLSKFIWFIS
;
A
#
# COMPACT_ATOMS: atom_id res chain seq x y z
N ALA A 1 -2.06 22.97 9.99
CA ALA A 1 -1.59 23.17 8.61
C ALA A 1 -2.31 22.14 7.75
N GLU A 2 -1.89 21.84 6.53
CA GLU A 2 -2.36 20.59 5.89
C GLU A 2 -1.69 19.40 6.59
N GLU A 3 -2.44 18.32 6.86
CA GLU A 3 -1.96 17.11 7.52
C GLU A 3 -2.85 15.90 7.17
N ILE A 4 -2.30 14.69 7.27
CA ILE A 4 -3.09 13.46 7.29
C ILE A 4 -3.22 13.05 8.74
N ARG A 5 -4.46 13.03 9.23
CA ARG A 5 -4.76 12.66 10.61
C ARG A 5 -4.61 11.16 10.84
N ASN A 6 -5.05 10.36 9.86
CA ASN A 6 -4.91 8.92 9.90
C ASN A 6 -4.74 8.36 8.47
N PHE A 7 -3.78 7.45 8.30
CA PHE A 7 -3.61 6.63 7.09
C PHE A 7 -3.68 5.16 7.49
N HIS A 8 -4.71 4.45 7.06
CA HIS A 8 -4.83 3.02 7.35
C HIS A 8 -5.05 2.21 6.08
N SER A 9 -4.32 1.11 5.89
CA SER A 9 -4.55 0.19 4.77
C SER A 9 -5.01 -1.17 5.26
N ASN A 10 -6.08 -1.69 4.66
CA ASN A 10 -6.41 -3.11 4.74
C ASN A 10 -5.86 -3.79 3.48
N ILE A 11 -5.05 -4.81 3.67
CA ILE A 11 -4.41 -5.57 2.60
C ILE A 11 -4.82 -7.02 2.73
N ILE A 12 -5.38 -7.59 1.66
CA ILE A 12 -5.67 -9.04 1.58
C ILE A 12 -4.64 -9.64 0.63
N ILE A 13 -3.91 -10.67 1.08
CA ILE A 13 -3.05 -11.47 0.21
C ILE A 13 -3.81 -12.71 -0.21
N ASN A 14 -4.13 -12.80 -1.50
CA ASN A 14 -4.82 -13.95 -2.06
C ASN A 14 -3.83 -15.08 -2.39
N ASN A 15 -4.34 -16.32 -2.42
CA ASN A 15 -3.53 -17.50 -2.77
C ASN A 15 -2.91 -17.41 -4.18
N ASP A 16 -3.47 -16.64 -5.12
CA ASP A 16 -2.92 -16.45 -6.47
C ASP A 16 -1.77 -15.42 -6.55
N GLY A 17 -1.38 -14.84 -5.41
CA GLY A 17 -0.34 -13.81 -5.30
C GLY A 17 -0.77 -12.40 -5.71
N THR A 18 -2.06 -12.19 -5.98
CA THR A 18 -2.67 -10.87 -6.04
C THR A 18 -2.85 -10.34 -4.61
N ILE A 19 -2.58 -9.05 -4.40
CA ILE A 19 -3.01 -8.35 -3.20
C ILE A 19 -4.16 -7.40 -3.53
N LEU A 20 -5.15 -7.33 -2.65
CA LEU A 20 -6.20 -6.31 -2.67
C LEU A 20 -5.89 -5.30 -1.58
N VAL A 21 -5.90 -4.01 -1.91
CA VAL A 21 -5.57 -2.94 -0.97
C VAL A 21 -6.72 -1.94 -0.93
N GLN A 22 -7.19 -1.66 0.27
CA GLN A 22 -8.09 -0.55 0.58
C GLN A 22 -7.38 0.42 1.51
N GLU A 23 -7.06 1.62 1.01
CA GLU A 23 -6.49 2.71 1.81
C GLU A 23 -7.61 3.63 2.30
N ASN A 24 -7.57 3.99 3.58
CA ASN A 24 -8.40 5.03 4.18
C ASN A 24 -7.50 6.18 4.66
N ILE A 25 -7.63 7.33 3.99
CA ILE A 25 -6.82 8.52 4.24
C ILE A 25 -7.72 9.64 4.75
N GLU A 26 -7.64 9.95 6.04
CA GLU A 26 -8.29 11.12 6.64
C GLU A 26 -7.40 12.35 6.47
N TYR A 27 -7.65 13.13 5.42
CA TYR A 27 -6.87 14.31 5.07
C TYR A 27 -7.54 15.58 5.61
N ASP A 28 -6.80 16.42 6.33
CA ASP A 28 -7.24 17.74 6.77
C ASP A 28 -6.51 18.84 5.98
N PHE A 29 -7.25 19.50 5.09
CA PHE A 29 -6.75 20.66 4.36
C PHE A 29 -6.60 21.91 5.25
N GLY A 30 -7.11 21.88 6.48
CA GLY A 30 -7.22 23.04 7.35
C GLY A 30 -8.00 24.15 6.64
N LYS A 31 -7.35 25.30 6.44
CA LYS A 31 -7.90 26.45 5.70
C LYS A 31 -7.47 26.51 4.24
N ALA A 32 -6.63 25.58 3.78
CA ALA A 32 -6.14 25.58 2.40
C ALA A 32 -7.28 25.18 1.45
N LEU A 33 -7.42 25.93 0.36
CA LEU A 33 -8.39 25.64 -0.71
C LEU A 33 -7.72 24.76 -1.78
N ARG A 34 -8.09 23.48 -1.81
CA ARG A 34 -7.57 22.47 -2.76
C ARG A 34 -8.69 21.86 -3.59
N HIS A 35 -8.35 21.31 -4.75
CA HIS A 35 -9.29 20.52 -5.56
C HIS A 35 -9.46 19.09 -5.02
N GLY A 36 -8.48 18.61 -4.24
CA GLY A 36 -8.43 17.30 -3.62
C GLY A 36 -6.98 16.91 -3.36
N ILE A 37 -6.64 15.62 -3.48
CA ILE A 37 -5.32 15.07 -3.17
C ILE A 37 -4.66 14.41 -4.39
N TYR A 38 -3.35 14.19 -4.28
CA TYR A 38 -2.61 13.27 -5.13
C TYR A 38 -2.18 12.08 -4.27
N ARG A 39 -2.32 10.87 -4.79
CA ARG A 39 -1.79 9.65 -4.18
C ARG A 39 -0.82 8.99 -5.17
N ASP A 40 0.45 8.99 -4.82
CA ASP A 40 1.52 8.34 -5.57
C ASP A 40 1.81 6.97 -4.97
N ILE A 41 1.65 5.89 -5.73
CA ILE A 41 1.87 4.52 -5.24
C ILE A 41 3.05 3.91 -6.01
N PRO A 42 4.20 3.67 -5.36
CA PRO A 42 5.25 2.84 -5.94
C PRO A 42 4.77 1.38 -5.96
N TYR A 43 4.80 0.77 -7.14
CA TYR A 43 4.41 -0.64 -7.28
C TYR A 43 5.49 -1.47 -7.97
N LYS A 44 6.65 -0.90 -8.32
CA LYS A 44 7.81 -1.66 -8.78
C LYS A 44 8.99 -1.41 -7.85
N TYR A 45 9.48 -2.49 -7.26
CA TYR A 45 10.63 -2.47 -6.37
C TYR A 45 11.79 -3.24 -7.00
N ASN A 46 13.00 -2.70 -6.90
CA ASN A 46 14.23 -3.43 -7.27
C ASN A 46 14.66 -4.30 -6.07
N TYR A 47 13.82 -5.25 -5.66
CA TYR A 47 14.08 -6.13 -4.53
C TYR A 47 13.82 -7.59 -4.94
N GLY A 48 14.81 -8.46 -4.71
CA GLY A 48 14.79 -9.85 -5.17
C GLY A 48 15.14 -10.02 -6.66
N HIS A 49 15.73 -11.16 -7.02
CA HIS A 49 16.33 -11.44 -8.33
C HIS A 49 15.32 -11.62 -9.50
N LYS A 50 14.07 -11.19 -9.37
CA LYS A 50 13.05 -11.36 -10.41
C LYS A 50 12.22 -10.10 -10.58
N ASN A 51 12.38 -9.44 -11.72
CA ASN A 51 11.41 -8.48 -12.23
C ASN A 51 10.12 -9.24 -12.58
N TYR A 52 9.24 -9.43 -11.59
CA TYR A 52 7.87 -9.80 -11.90
C TYR A 52 7.22 -8.64 -12.62
N ASN A 53 6.37 -8.93 -13.61
CA ASN A 53 5.63 -7.89 -14.31
C ASN A 53 4.53 -7.36 -13.39
N THR A 54 4.91 -6.48 -12.46
CA THR A 54 3.98 -5.95 -11.47
C THR A 54 2.94 -5.07 -12.16
N LYS A 55 1.67 -5.34 -11.89
CA LYS A 55 0.52 -4.60 -12.42
C LYS A 55 -0.31 -4.10 -11.24
N LEU A 56 -0.50 -2.78 -11.15
CA LEU A 56 -1.45 -2.15 -10.26
C LEU A 56 -2.69 -1.75 -11.05
N GLU A 57 -3.88 -1.92 -10.51
CA GLU A 57 -5.15 -1.51 -11.09
C GLU A 57 -6.02 -0.86 -10.00
N VAL A 58 -6.36 0.42 -10.19
CA VAL A 58 -7.25 1.15 -9.28
C VAL A 58 -8.68 0.82 -9.69
N GLU A 59 -9.47 0.40 -8.71
CA GLU A 59 -10.84 -0.08 -8.92
C GLU A 59 -11.83 1.03 -8.61
N ASP A 60 -11.69 1.67 -7.44
CA ASP A 60 -12.59 2.75 -7.03
C ASP A 60 -11.94 3.76 -6.09
N VAL A 61 -12.53 4.96 -6.03
CA VAL A 61 -12.18 6.01 -5.08
C VAL A 61 -13.45 6.66 -4.54
N THR A 62 -13.72 6.53 -3.25
CA THR A 62 -14.96 6.99 -2.61
C THR A 62 -14.74 7.75 -1.31
N ASP A 63 -15.77 8.42 -0.80
CA ASP A 63 -15.82 8.91 0.58
C ASP A 63 -16.31 7.82 1.56
N LEU A 64 -16.40 8.13 2.85
CA LEU A 64 -16.90 7.19 3.87
C LEU A 64 -18.36 6.74 3.68
N ASN A 65 -19.14 7.46 2.88
CA ASN A 65 -20.53 7.10 2.58
C ASN A 65 -20.64 6.28 1.28
N GLY A 66 -19.50 5.93 0.65
CA GLY A 66 -19.46 5.25 -0.65
C GLY A 66 -19.80 6.16 -1.82
N SER A 67 -19.78 7.49 -1.65
CA SER A 67 -19.98 8.43 -2.76
C SER A 67 -18.70 8.53 -3.59
N PRO A 68 -18.76 8.36 -4.92
CA PRO A 68 -17.56 8.33 -5.74
C PRO A 68 -16.92 9.71 -5.87
N TYR A 69 -15.58 9.73 -5.86
CA TYR A 69 -14.79 10.89 -6.26
C TYR A 69 -14.52 10.88 -7.76
N ILE A 70 -14.34 12.07 -8.33
CA ILE A 70 -13.70 12.21 -9.65
C ILE A 70 -12.21 11.90 -9.46
N TYR A 71 -11.65 11.02 -10.28
CA TYR A 71 -10.22 10.74 -10.27
C TYR A 71 -9.64 10.43 -11.65
N GLU A 72 -8.35 10.65 -11.80
CA GLU A 72 -7.57 10.28 -12.98
C GLU A 72 -6.33 9.50 -12.53
N VAL A 73 -6.05 8.37 -13.20
CA VAL A 73 -4.88 7.52 -12.91
C VAL A 73 -3.89 7.60 -14.05
N THR A 74 -2.66 7.99 -13.75
CA THR A 74 -1.53 7.93 -14.69
C THR A 74 -0.49 6.96 -14.18
N LYS A 75 0.08 6.12 -15.05
CA LYS A 75 1.09 5.12 -14.69
C LYS A 75 2.36 5.32 -15.51
N SER A 76 3.49 5.52 -14.86
CA SER A 76 4.78 5.67 -15.54
C SER A 76 5.93 5.28 -14.61
N GLY A 77 6.99 4.68 -15.16
CA GLY A 77 8.22 4.40 -14.41
C GLY A 77 8.09 3.50 -13.18
N GLY A 78 7.01 2.71 -13.04
CA GLY A 78 6.75 1.90 -11.84
C GLY A 78 5.93 2.59 -10.75
N TRP A 79 5.32 3.73 -11.10
CA TRP A 79 4.48 4.54 -10.22
C TRP A 79 3.07 4.66 -10.77
N ALA A 80 2.09 4.63 -9.88
CA ALA A 80 0.72 5.04 -10.17
C ALA A 80 0.45 6.37 -9.45
N ASN A 81 0.18 7.43 -10.21
CA ASN A 81 -0.27 8.71 -9.68
C ASN A 81 -1.78 8.81 -9.86
N ILE A 82 -2.49 8.91 -8.74
CA ILE A 82 -3.94 9.06 -8.68
C ILE A 82 -4.22 10.51 -8.29
N ARG A 83 -4.76 11.30 -9.21
CA ARG A 83 -5.26 12.65 -8.94
C ARG A 83 -6.74 12.55 -8.56
N ILE A 84 -7.08 12.86 -7.32
CA ILE A 84 -8.43 12.67 -6.77
C ILE A 84 -9.01 14.04 -6.42
N GLY A 85 -10.18 14.36 -6.97
CA GLY A 85 -10.87 15.62 -6.71
C GLY A 85 -11.51 16.25 -7.94
N ASP A 86 -12.42 17.19 -7.69
CA ASP A 86 -13.13 17.92 -8.74
C ASP A 86 -12.29 19.11 -9.24
N PRO A 87 -11.95 19.18 -10.54
CA PRO A 87 -11.12 20.26 -11.09
C PRO A 87 -11.81 21.64 -11.03
N ASP A 88 -13.13 21.70 -10.91
CA ASP A 88 -13.92 22.93 -10.91
C ASP A 88 -14.34 23.36 -9.50
N ARG A 89 -14.18 22.49 -8.50
CA ARG A 89 -14.55 22.76 -7.10
C ARG A 89 -13.35 22.71 -6.16
N LYS A 90 -13.29 23.66 -5.23
CA LYS A 90 -12.33 23.62 -4.12
C LYS A 90 -13.01 23.24 -2.81
N ILE A 91 -12.27 22.52 -1.98
CA ILE A 91 -12.64 22.05 -0.65
C ILE A 91 -11.59 22.49 0.37
N THR A 92 -12.01 22.51 1.64
CA THR A 92 -11.17 22.78 2.83
C THR A 92 -11.61 21.85 3.95
N GLY A 93 -10.90 21.84 5.07
CA GLY A 93 -11.21 21.01 6.23
C GLY A 93 -10.94 19.53 5.99
N VAL A 94 -11.64 18.68 6.74
CA VAL A 94 -11.39 17.23 6.78
C VAL A 94 -12.20 16.51 5.71
N HIS A 95 -11.54 15.66 4.93
CA HIS A 95 -12.13 14.76 3.94
C HIS A 95 -11.50 13.37 4.06
N ASN A 96 -12.28 12.34 3.77
CA ASN A 96 -11.81 10.96 3.79
C ASN A 96 -11.76 10.43 2.36
N TYR A 97 -10.65 9.79 2.01
CA TYR A 97 -10.44 9.16 0.73
C TYR A 97 -10.27 7.67 0.94
N ILE A 98 -11.24 6.88 0.45
CA ILE A 98 -11.17 5.43 0.37
C ILE A 98 -10.70 5.08 -1.02
N ILE A 99 -9.53 4.45 -1.14
CA ILE A 99 -8.91 4.08 -2.42
C ILE A 99 -8.79 2.55 -2.46
N GLU A 100 -9.45 1.93 -3.43
CA GLU A 100 -9.42 0.49 -3.64
C GLU A 100 -8.63 0.16 -4.90
N TYR A 101 -7.65 -0.74 -4.77
CA TYR A 101 -6.85 -1.18 -5.89
C TYR A 101 -6.30 -2.59 -5.67
N GLN A 102 -6.02 -3.28 -6.77
CA GLN A 102 -5.38 -4.58 -6.75
C GLN A 102 -3.97 -4.49 -7.34
N VAL A 103 -3.06 -5.33 -6.83
CA VAL A 103 -1.68 -5.43 -7.32
C VAL A 103 -1.32 -6.89 -7.54
N LYS A 104 -0.83 -7.20 -8.75
CA LYS A 104 -0.32 -8.53 -9.11
C LYS A 104 1.18 -8.48 -9.30
N GLY A 105 1.87 -9.56 -8.94
CA GLY A 105 3.32 -9.70 -9.15
C GLY A 105 4.16 -8.83 -8.22
N THR A 106 3.67 -8.59 -7.00
CA THR A 106 4.42 -7.90 -5.94
C THR A 106 4.95 -8.86 -4.86
N ILE A 107 4.46 -10.11 -4.84
CA ILE A 107 4.97 -11.16 -3.95
C ILE A 107 6.30 -11.66 -4.50
N ALA A 108 7.34 -11.63 -3.67
CA ALA A 108 8.63 -12.22 -3.94
C ALA A 108 8.63 -13.68 -3.47
N PHE A 109 9.08 -14.60 -4.32
CA PHE A 109 9.15 -16.03 -4.00
C PHE A 109 10.61 -16.41 -3.74
N PHE A 110 10.95 -16.61 -2.47
CA PHE A 110 12.25 -17.12 -2.01
C PHE A 110 12.24 -18.65 -1.89
N GLU A 111 13.39 -19.24 -1.56
CA GLU A 111 13.53 -20.70 -1.39
C GLU A 111 12.73 -21.21 -0.18
N ASP A 112 12.73 -20.46 0.91
CA ASP A 112 12.21 -20.84 2.22
C ASP A 112 10.91 -20.11 2.63
N HIS A 113 10.57 -18.99 1.96
CA HIS A 113 9.34 -18.23 2.22
C HIS A 113 8.86 -17.46 0.99
N ASP A 114 7.64 -16.95 1.05
CA ASP A 114 7.08 -15.96 0.13
C ASP A 114 6.92 -14.64 0.87
N GLU A 115 7.22 -13.50 0.24
CA GLU A 115 7.29 -12.21 0.93
C GLU A 115 6.52 -11.11 0.21
N LEU A 116 5.72 -10.37 0.97
CA LEU A 116 5.23 -9.05 0.60
C LEU A 116 6.12 -7.98 1.24
N TYR A 117 6.83 -7.22 0.42
CA TYR A 117 7.43 -5.95 0.79
C TYR A 117 6.55 -4.82 0.23
N TRP A 118 6.05 -3.93 1.09
CA TRP A 118 5.09 -2.90 0.66
C TRP A 118 5.37 -1.54 1.30
N ASN A 119 5.56 -0.50 0.47
CA ASN A 119 5.56 0.88 0.94
C ASN A 119 4.11 1.32 1.21
N LEU A 120 3.71 1.23 2.48
CA LEU A 120 2.33 1.36 2.93
C LEU A 120 1.77 2.76 2.68
N THR A 121 2.45 3.78 3.21
CA THR A 121 1.98 5.17 3.13
C THR A 121 2.54 5.90 1.91
N GLY A 122 3.69 5.46 1.39
CA GLY A 122 4.55 6.30 0.55
C GLY A 122 5.39 7.28 1.37
N ASP A 123 6.49 7.75 0.80
CA ASP A 123 7.34 8.83 1.32
C ASP A 123 7.25 10.11 0.46
N GLU A 124 6.26 10.20 -0.44
CA GLU A 124 6.05 11.32 -1.37
C GLU A 124 5.24 12.47 -0.75
N TRP A 125 4.60 12.21 0.40
CA TRP A 125 3.83 13.21 1.13
C TRP A 125 4.73 14.34 1.62
N ARG A 126 4.34 15.58 1.35
CA ARG A 126 5.06 16.78 1.85
C ARG A 126 4.53 17.31 3.18
N ILE A 127 3.53 16.65 3.71
CA ILE A 127 2.79 17.00 4.92
C ILE A 127 2.90 15.85 5.93
N PRO A 128 2.73 16.10 7.23
CA PRO A 128 2.84 15.05 8.22
C PRO A 128 1.66 14.08 8.18
N ILE A 129 1.92 12.81 8.49
CA ILE A 129 0.95 11.76 8.78
C ILE A 129 1.01 11.49 10.29
N LEU A 130 -0.04 11.89 11.00
CA LEU A 130 -0.06 11.86 12.47
C LEU A 130 -0.17 10.44 13.03
N SER A 131 -0.94 9.59 12.36
CA SER A 131 -1.15 8.17 12.68
C SER A 131 -1.15 7.35 11.41
N SER A 132 -0.43 6.24 11.39
CA SER A 132 -0.48 5.28 10.28
C SER A 132 -0.42 3.83 10.75
N GLY A 133 -1.02 2.94 9.97
CA GLY A 133 -1.01 1.50 10.25
C GLY A 133 -1.63 0.68 9.14
N ALA A 134 -1.56 -0.63 9.29
CA ALA A 134 -2.12 -1.57 8.33
C ALA A 134 -2.69 -2.79 9.03
N ASN A 135 -3.61 -3.45 8.35
CA ASN A 135 -3.94 -4.85 8.61
C ASN A 135 -3.65 -5.66 7.34
N VAL A 136 -2.80 -6.68 7.43
CA VAL A 136 -2.50 -7.59 6.32
C VAL A 136 -3.10 -8.95 6.64
N SER A 137 -4.17 -9.33 5.94
CA SER A 137 -4.89 -10.58 6.16
C SER A 137 -4.66 -11.61 5.05
N PHE A 138 -4.94 -12.87 5.38
CA PHE A 138 -4.79 -14.03 4.51
C PHE A 138 -6.13 -14.75 4.34
N ASP A 139 -6.31 -15.45 3.22
CA ASP A 139 -7.54 -16.22 2.94
C ASP A 139 -7.75 -17.39 3.92
N GLU A 140 -6.66 -17.93 4.49
CA GLU A 140 -6.67 -19.08 5.38
C GLU A 140 -5.85 -18.84 6.67
N GLU A 141 -6.16 -19.56 7.74
CA GLU A 141 -5.37 -19.52 8.97
C GLU A 141 -3.99 -20.16 8.77
N ILE A 142 -2.94 -19.38 9.00
CA ILE A 142 -1.55 -19.83 8.98
C ILE A 142 -1.12 -20.14 10.42
N LYS A 143 -0.83 -21.42 10.68
CA LYS A 143 -0.56 -21.89 12.05
C LYS A 143 0.73 -21.31 12.64
N ASP A 144 1.81 -21.37 11.87
CA ASP A 144 3.17 -20.99 12.26
C ASP A 144 3.94 -20.51 11.03
N GLY A 145 5.06 -19.79 11.24
CA GLY A 145 6.00 -19.42 10.17
C GLY A 145 5.76 -18.07 9.51
N ILE A 146 4.78 -17.29 9.98
CA ILE A 146 4.65 -15.87 9.59
C ILE A 146 5.81 -15.09 10.21
N ILE A 147 6.50 -14.31 9.39
CA ILE A 147 7.49 -13.33 9.83
C ILE A 147 7.03 -11.94 9.42
N ALA A 148 7.35 -10.93 10.23
CA ALA A 148 6.98 -9.55 9.95
C ALA A 148 8.12 -8.59 10.31
N ALA A 149 8.20 -7.50 9.58
CA ALA A 149 9.04 -6.36 9.91
C ALA A 149 8.37 -5.07 9.45
N CYS A 150 8.77 -3.95 10.03
CA CYS A 150 8.33 -2.64 9.56
C CYS A 150 9.49 -1.65 9.67
N TYR A 151 9.47 -0.65 8.78
CA TYR A 151 10.47 0.40 8.70
C TYR A 151 9.79 1.75 8.53
N THR A 152 10.36 2.76 9.14
CA THR A 152 9.87 4.14 9.12
C THR A 152 10.98 5.10 8.72
N GLY A 153 10.63 6.20 8.08
CA GLY A 153 11.57 7.28 7.72
C GLY A 153 11.61 7.53 6.21
N PRO A 154 12.56 8.34 5.73
CA PRO A 154 12.70 8.63 4.30
C PRO A 154 13.19 7.41 3.51
N SER A 155 13.15 7.50 2.18
CA SER A 155 13.69 6.48 1.27
C SER A 155 15.07 5.97 1.71
N GLY A 156 15.19 4.65 1.88
CA GLY A 156 16.42 3.97 2.31
C GLY A 156 16.68 3.97 3.82
N ALA A 157 15.80 4.58 4.64
CA ALA A 157 15.89 4.48 6.09
C ALA A 157 15.56 3.07 6.59
N THR A 158 16.17 2.70 7.72
CA THR A 158 16.00 1.39 8.36
C THR A 158 15.52 1.50 9.80
N ASN A 159 15.08 2.70 10.22
CA ASN A 159 14.52 2.89 11.55
C ASN A 159 13.25 2.05 11.73
N GLN A 160 13.05 1.49 12.91
CA GLN A 160 11.91 0.62 13.23
C GLN A 160 11.01 1.28 14.29
N ASN A 161 10.62 2.54 14.08
CA ASN A 161 9.73 3.27 14.99
C ASN A 161 8.26 2.88 14.72
N CYS A 162 7.99 1.58 14.74
CA CYS A 162 6.73 0.96 14.43
C CYS A 162 6.65 -0.37 15.19
N ASN A 163 5.43 -0.83 15.46
CA ASN A 163 5.17 -2.14 16.04
C ASN A 163 4.31 -2.97 15.08
N TYR A 164 4.34 -4.27 15.28
CA TYR A 164 3.43 -5.21 14.62
C TYR A 164 2.98 -6.31 15.59
N GLU A 165 1.81 -6.88 15.32
CA GLU A 165 1.26 -8.03 16.02
C GLU A 165 0.92 -9.11 14.98
N ILE A 166 1.50 -10.30 15.15
CA ILE A 166 1.26 -11.44 14.26
C ILE A 166 0.16 -12.32 14.87
N LYS A 167 -0.87 -12.58 14.08
CA LYS A 167 -1.95 -13.53 14.37
C LYS A 167 -2.00 -14.59 13.27
N LYS A 168 -2.87 -15.58 13.43
CA LYS A 168 -3.02 -16.66 12.43
C LYS A 168 -3.69 -16.20 11.14
N THR A 169 -4.53 -15.18 11.22
CA THR A 169 -5.35 -14.67 10.12
C THR A 169 -4.81 -13.37 9.53
N ASP A 170 -3.96 -12.67 10.28
CA ASP A 170 -3.52 -11.32 9.95
C ASP A 170 -2.25 -10.90 10.66
N VAL A 171 -1.62 -9.85 10.14
CA VAL A 171 -0.58 -9.08 10.80
C VAL A 171 -1.00 -7.62 10.86
N GLU A 172 -1.13 -7.10 12.07
CA GLU A 172 -1.42 -5.68 12.31
C GLU A 172 -0.12 -4.89 12.43
N PHE A 173 -0.06 -3.72 11.80
CA PHE A 173 1.08 -2.80 11.84
C PHE A 173 0.66 -1.41 12.31
N LYS A 174 1.55 -0.73 13.04
CA LYS A 174 1.32 0.64 13.49
C LYS A 174 2.62 1.44 13.60
N SER A 175 2.63 2.68 13.11
CA SER A 175 3.70 3.63 13.43
C SER A 175 3.62 4.11 14.87
N LEU A 176 4.77 4.27 15.53
CA LEU A 176 4.84 4.74 16.93
C LEU A 176 5.02 6.26 17.03
N GLN A 177 5.25 6.93 15.90
CA GLN A 177 5.49 8.36 15.81
C GLN A 177 4.81 8.93 14.56
N THR A 178 4.60 10.24 14.58
CA THR A 178 4.25 11.00 13.38
C THR A 178 5.33 10.79 12.31
N LEU A 179 4.89 10.55 11.08
CA LEU A 179 5.76 10.56 9.90
C LEU A 179 5.73 11.98 9.35
N TYR A 180 6.87 12.65 9.29
CA TYR A 180 6.96 13.99 8.70
C TYR A 180 7.01 13.92 7.18
N GLY A 181 6.90 15.08 6.52
CA GLY A 181 6.97 15.14 5.06
C GLY A 181 8.28 14.51 4.54
N GLY A 182 8.17 13.60 3.58
CA GLY A 182 9.30 12.81 3.08
C GLY A 182 9.56 11.51 3.86
N GLU A 183 8.79 11.18 4.90
CA GLU A 183 8.90 9.91 5.63
C GLU A 183 7.70 9.01 5.32
N GLY A 184 7.93 7.70 5.30
CA GLY A 184 6.89 6.69 5.09
C GLY A 184 6.95 5.57 6.12
N LEU A 185 5.92 4.72 6.10
CA LEU A 185 5.89 3.41 6.74
C LEU A 185 5.97 2.35 5.64
N THR A 186 6.93 1.44 5.75
CA THR A 186 7.06 0.25 4.91
C THR A 186 6.90 -0.98 5.78
N ILE A 187 6.22 -2.00 5.26
CA ILE A 187 6.00 -3.27 5.94
C ILE A 187 6.59 -4.43 5.14
N VAL A 188 6.93 -5.49 5.86
CA VAL A 188 7.33 -6.77 5.30
C VAL A 188 6.49 -7.85 5.99
N VAL A 189 5.88 -8.73 5.20
CA VAL A 189 5.19 -9.93 5.67
C VAL A 189 5.74 -11.12 4.88
N GLY A 190 6.39 -12.04 5.58
CA GLY A 190 6.84 -13.32 5.02
C GLY A 190 5.92 -14.45 5.46
N LEU A 191 5.54 -15.30 4.51
CA LEU A 191 4.67 -16.46 4.68
C LEU A 191 5.43 -17.75 4.39
N PRO A 192 5.12 -18.87 5.07
CA PRO A 192 5.70 -20.16 4.73
C PRO A 192 5.32 -20.58 3.30
N LYS A 193 6.19 -21.37 2.65
CA LYS A 193 5.92 -21.88 1.29
C LYS A 193 4.65 -22.72 1.25
N GLY A 194 3.97 -22.67 0.10
CA GLY A 194 2.78 -23.46 -0.18
C GLY A 194 1.47 -22.79 0.24
N ILE A 195 1.52 -21.57 0.77
CA ILE A 195 0.34 -20.71 0.98
C ILE A 195 0.00 -19.97 -0.31
N ILE A 196 0.98 -19.34 -0.95
CA ILE A 196 0.79 -18.63 -2.22
C ILE A 196 1.22 -19.54 -3.36
N GLU A 197 0.39 -19.64 -4.40
CA GLU A 197 0.69 -20.36 -5.63
C GLU A 197 1.75 -19.59 -6.43
N GLU A 198 2.97 -20.12 -6.52
CA GLU A 198 3.98 -19.52 -7.40
C GLU A 198 3.54 -19.67 -8.86
N PRO A 199 3.51 -18.56 -9.66
CA PRO A 199 3.23 -18.66 -11.08
C PRO A 199 4.19 -19.64 -11.77
N SER A 200 3.61 -20.65 -12.42
CA SER A 200 4.35 -21.69 -13.15
C SER A 200 5.37 -21.08 -14.13
N SER A 201 6.47 -21.79 -14.39
CA SER A 201 7.48 -21.34 -15.37
C SER A 201 6.94 -21.14 -16.79
N LEU A 202 5.77 -21.71 -17.12
CA LEU A 202 5.11 -21.52 -18.42
C LEU A 202 4.29 -20.21 -18.47
N SER A 203 3.68 -19.77 -17.37
CA SER A 203 3.05 -18.46 -17.26
C SER A 203 4.07 -17.31 -17.20
N LYS A 204 5.31 -17.59 -16.76
CA LYS A 204 6.46 -16.68 -16.91
C LYS A 204 6.82 -16.43 -18.39
N PHE A 205 6.58 -17.38 -19.29
CA PHE A 205 6.87 -17.25 -20.72
C PHE A 205 5.83 -16.40 -21.47
N ILE A 206 4.55 -16.52 -21.13
CA ILE A 206 3.45 -15.77 -21.79
C ILE A 206 3.49 -14.27 -21.45
N TRP A 207 3.88 -13.90 -20.23
CA TRP A 207 4.07 -12.49 -19.83
C TRP A 207 5.33 -11.82 -20.42
N PHE A 208 6.29 -12.61 -20.92
CA PHE A 208 7.52 -12.08 -21.56
C PHE A 208 7.33 -11.73 -23.04
N ILE A 209 6.27 -12.24 -23.67
CA ILE A 209 5.94 -12.05 -25.09
C ILE A 209 4.67 -11.20 -25.31
N SER A 210 4.10 -10.64 -24.23
CA SER A 210 2.95 -9.72 -24.26
C SER A 210 3.39 -8.27 -24.08
#